data_AF-A0A6A6B626-F1
#
_entry.id   AF-A0A6A6B626-F1
#
_cell.length_a   1.000
_cell.length_b   1.000
_cell.length_c   1.000
_cell.angle_alpha   90.00
_cell.angle_beta   90.00
_cell.angle_gamma   90.00
#
_symmetry.space_group_name_H-M   'P 1'
#
loop_
_entity.id
_entity.type
_entity.pdbx_description
1 polymer ?
#
loop_
_entity_poly.entity_id
_entity_poly.type
_entity_poly.pdbx_seq_one_letter_code
_entity_poly.pdbx_strand_id
1 'polypeptide(L)'
;MEDHRWLILMIVGLSLALTLPAFLLRTWMTYKQLRPLGLDDLTVFVATLLYLAFVCCLVAACLNGFGAHTNDLHITTANFTDGGTANNGDVEEALRFWYICTLLHLFTGCFLRISIGLHVDRKLLERPSYSARKRYACLGTLAASLAVTLAMCGFLVFAQCRPLPAYWSRVRPAAAAHCADPRAVAAAWHAFTAFTALADAVMARYLVVDFRAGTPAWLQRGHVLLALVVAFSVV
;
A
#
# COMPACT_ATOMS: atom_id res chain seq x y z
N MET A 1 16.32 -21.33 12.62
CA MET A 1 15.57 -20.19 13.19
C MET A 1 15.84 -19.03 12.26
N GLU A 2 14.81 -18.53 11.57
CA GLU A 2 14.97 -17.81 10.30
C GLU A 2 14.54 -16.34 10.49
N ASP A 3 15.52 -15.43 10.47
CA ASP A 3 15.27 -13.99 10.59
C ASP A 3 14.57 -13.45 9.33
N HIS A 4 13.29 -13.13 9.43
CA HIS A 4 12.50 -12.63 8.30
C HIS A 4 12.74 -11.15 7.97
N ARG A 5 13.57 -10.44 8.75
CA ARG A 5 13.90 -9.02 8.54
C ARG A 5 14.50 -8.77 7.15
N TRP A 6 15.42 -9.64 6.71
CA TRP A 6 16.06 -9.55 5.41
C TRP A 6 15.07 -9.72 4.25
N LEU A 7 14.07 -10.58 4.43
CA LEU A 7 13.03 -10.80 3.43
C LEU A 7 12.18 -9.54 3.24
N ILE A 8 11.80 -8.87 4.34
CA ILE A 8 11.05 -7.61 4.29
C ILE A 8 11.88 -6.54 3.56
N LEU A 9 13.14 -6.35 3.94
CA LEU A 9 14.02 -5.36 3.32
C LEU A 9 14.25 -5.61 1.82
N MET A 10 14.38 -6.88 1.41
CA MET A 10 14.52 -7.25 0.00
C MET A 10 13.27 -6.92 -0.81
N ILE A 11 12.07 -7.23 -0.29
CA ILE A 11 10.81 -6.90 -0.96
C ILE A 11 10.65 -5.39 -1.08
N VAL A 12 10.94 -4.64 -0.01
CA VAL A 12 10.89 -3.18 0.00
C VAL A 12 11.86 -2.58 -1.02
N GLY A 13 13.12 -3.04 -1.02
CA GLY A 13 14.12 -2.60 -1.98
C GLY A 13 13.73 -2.87 -3.43
N LEU A 14 13.19 -4.06 -3.71
CA LEU A 14 12.67 -4.42 -5.03
C LEU A 14 11.49 -3.52 -5.43
N SER A 15 10.53 -3.31 -4.54
CA SER A 15 9.37 -2.46 -4.80
C SER A 15 9.78 -1.01 -5.09
N LEU A 16 10.79 -0.49 -4.37
CA LEU A 16 11.33 0.85 -4.61
C LEU A 16 12.06 0.94 -5.95
N ALA A 17 12.85 -0.09 -6.29
CA ALA A 17 13.57 -0.17 -7.57
C ALA A 17 12.62 -0.24 -8.78
N LEU A 18 11.41 -0.78 -8.62
CA LEU A 18 10.40 -0.83 -9.68
C LEU A 18 9.56 0.46 -9.76
N THR A 19 9.17 1.01 -8.60
CA THR A 19 8.23 2.14 -8.53
C THR A 19 8.90 3.49 -8.84
N LEU A 20 10.12 3.73 -8.36
CA LEU A 20 10.82 5.00 -8.59
C LEU A 20 11.06 5.29 -10.07
N PRO A 21 11.64 4.37 -10.88
CA PRO A 21 11.82 4.62 -12.31
C PRO A 21 10.49 4.82 -13.04
N ALA A 22 9.44 4.07 -12.66
CA ALA A 22 8.11 4.23 -13.26
C ALA A 22 7.53 5.62 -13.01
N PHE A 23 7.68 6.16 -11.80
CA PHE A 23 7.26 7.52 -11.46
C PHE A 23 8.10 8.59 -12.16
N LEU A 24 9.42 8.43 -12.18
CA LEU A 24 10.32 9.34 -12.89
C LEU A 24 10.02 9.39 -14.39
N LEU A 25 9.77 8.23 -15.00
CA LEU A 25 9.37 8.16 -16.40
C LEU A 25 8.02 8.86 -16.65
N ARG A 26 7.04 8.67 -15.76
CA ARG A 26 5.75 9.34 -15.85
C ARG A 26 5.87 10.85 -15.76
N THR A 27 6.56 11.36 -14.74
CA THR A 27 6.78 12.80 -14.55
C THR A 27 7.57 13.42 -15.71
N TRP A 28 8.58 12.71 -16.23
CA TRP A 28 9.31 13.12 -17.43
C TRP A 28 8.41 13.27 -18.66
N MET A 29 7.50 12.31 -18.90
CA MET A 29 6.56 12.38 -20.02
C MET A 29 5.57 13.54 -19.87
N THR A 30 5.02 13.76 -18.67
CA THR A 30 4.12 14.89 -18.41
C THR A 30 4.84 16.22 -18.61
N TYR A 31 6.09 16.34 -18.12
CA TYR A 31 6.93 17.53 -18.34
C TYR A 31 7.16 17.80 -19.83
N LYS A 32 7.51 16.77 -20.61
CA LYS A 32 7.71 16.89 -22.06
C LYS A 32 6.47 17.31 -22.83
N GLN A 33 5.27 16.94 -22.37
CA GLN A 33 4.03 17.29 -23.05
C GLN A 33 3.62 18.76 -22.85
N LEU A 34 4.33 19.53 -22.01
CA LEU A 34 4.00 20.93 -21.65
C LEU A 34 2.53 21.12 -21.26
N ARG A 35 1.89 20.06 -20.76
CA ARG A 35 0.49 20.10 -20.35
C ARG A 35 0.40 20.65 -18.93
N PRO A 36 -0.60 21.48 -18.62
CA PRO A 36 -0.84 21.91 -17.25
C PRO A 36 -1.06 20.68 -16.37
N LEU A 37 -0.46 20.70 -15.17
CA LEU A 37 -0.59 19.64 -14.15
C LEU A 37 -2.07 19.34 -13.92
N GLY A 38 -2.51 18.16 -14.35
CA GLY A 38 -3.88 17.72 -14.12
C GLY A 38 -4.05 17.24 -12.68
N LEU A 39 -5.31 17.20 -12.21
CA LEU A 39 -5.64 16.55 -10.93
C LEU A 39 -5.12 15.11 -10.83
N ASP A 40 -5.04 14.38 -11.95
CA ASP A 40 -4.44 13.04 -12.01
C ASP A 40 -2.94 13.04 -11.70
N ASP A 41 -2.19 14.03 -12.16
CA ASP A 41 -0.75 14.10 -11.90
C ASP A 41 -0.47 14.48 -10.44
N LEU A 42 -1.31 15.35 -9.86
CA LEU A 42 -1.22 15.71 -8.45
C LEU A 42 -1.50 14.52 -7.54
N THR A 43 -2.52 13.71 -7.83
CA THR A 43 -2.85 12.53 -7.01
C THR A 43 -1.76 11.47 -7.06
N VAL A 44 -1.12 11.24 -8.21
CA VAL A 44 0.05 10.35 -8.30
C VAL A 44 1.22 10.90 -7.50
N PHE A 45 1.51 12.21 -7.60
CA PHE A 45 2.59 12.83 -6.83
C PHE A 45 2.40 12.64 -5.32
N VAL A 46 1.18 12.89 -4.83
CA VAL A 46 0.83 12.68 -3.42
C VAL A 46 0.96 11.20 -3.04
N ALA A 47 0.49 10.28 -3.88
CA ALA A 47 0.65 8.84 -3.65
C ALA A 47 2.13 8.43 -3.53
N THR A 48 3.01 8.96 -4.39
CA THR A 48 4.44 8.66 -4.35
C THR A 48 5.11 9.23 -3.11
N LEU A 49 4.73 10.42 -2.65
CA LEU A 49 5.26 10.98 -1.41
C LEU A 49 4.85 10.13 -0.20
N LEU A 50 3.59 9.69 -0.14
CA LEU A 50 3.10 8.79 0.91
C LEU A 50 3.80 7.43 0.86
N TYR A 51 4.03 6.90 -0.34
CA TYR A 51 4.76 5.65 -0.54
C TYR A 51 6.22 5.75 -0.05
N LEU A 52 6.91 6.85 -0.34
CA LEU A 52 8.26 7.10 0.17
C LEU A 52 8.27 7.19 1.71
N ALA A 53 7.30 7.90 2.30
CA ALA A 53 7.14 7.96 3.74
C ALA A 53 6.89 6.57 4.35
N PHE A 54 6.06 5.75 3.69
CA PHE A 54 5.82 4.35 4.05
C PHE A 54 7.11 3.54 4.04
N VAL A 55 7.90 3.61 2.97
CA VAL A 55 9.17 2.89 2.85
C VAL A 55 10.16 3.31 3.94
N CYS A 56 10.31 4.61 4.20
CA CYS A 56 11.17 5.11 5.28
C CYS A 56 10.70 4.60 6.65
N CYS A 57 9.40 4.62 6.92
CA CYS A 57 8.80 4.12 8.15
C CYS A 57 9.02 2.61 8.32
N LEU A 58 8.91 1.84 7.23
CA LEU A 58 9.10 0.39 7.24
C LEU A 58 10.57 0.02 7.48
N VAL A 59 11.52 0.75 6.88
CA VAL A 59 12.94 0.57 7.18
C VAL A 59 13.23 0.89 8.64
N ALA A 60 12.68 1.99 9.18
CA ALA A 60 12.78 2.32 10.60
C ALA A 60 12.16 1.22 11.48
N ALA A 61 11.03 0.63 11.10
CA ALA A 61 10.42 -0.48 11.82
C ALA A 61 11.36 -1.70 11.86
N CYS A 62 11.94 -2.09 10.71
CA CYS A 62 12.86 -3.23 10.62
C CYS A 62 14.12 -3.01 11.47
N LEU A 63 14.65 -1.78 11.51
CA LEU A 63 15.79 -1.43 12.38
C LEU A 63 15.43 -1.53 13.87
N ASN A 64 14.18 -1.24 14.25
CA ASN A 64 13.66 -1.40 15.61
C ASN A 64 13.20 -2.84 15.93
N GLY A 65 13.55 -3.80 15.09
CA GLY A 65 13.34 -5.21 15.35
C GLY A 65 12.05 -5.82 14.78
N PHE A 66 11.30 -5.05 13.99
CA PHE A 66 10.13 -5.56 13.26
C PHE A 66 10.51 -6.72 12.33
N GLY A 67 9.86 -7.88 12.50
CA GLY A 67 10.13 -9.10 11.74
C GLY A 67 11.06 -10.11 12.43
N ALA A 68 11.55 -9.82 13.64
CA ALA A 68 12.16 -10.85 14.49
C ALA A 68 11.11 -11.55 15.35
N HIS A 69 11.49 -12.73 15.86
CA HIS A 69 10.63 -13.49 16.75
C HIS A 69 10.45 -12.76 18.08
N THR A 70 9.24 -12.77 18.65
CA THR A 70 8.92 -12.06 19.90
C THR A 70 9.74 -12.54 21.09
N ASN A 71 10.27 -13.76 21.03
CA ASN A 71 11.12 -14.32 22.09
C ASN A 71 12.56 -13.80 22.04
N ASP A 72 13.00 -13.26 20.91
CA ASP A 72 14.34 -12.68 20.74
C ASP A 72 14.35 -11.16 20.98
N LEU A 73 13.18 -10.56 21.19
CA LEU A 73 13.02 -9.17 21.60
C LEU A 73 12.87 -9.11 23.11
N HIS A 74 13.77 -8.38 23.75
CA HIS A 74 13.69 -8.12 25.18
C HIS A 74 12.68 -6.98 25.42
N ILE A 75 11.76 -7.16 26.37
CA ILE A 75 10.82 -6.14 26.85
C ILE A 75 11.59 -5.14 27.72
N THR A 76 12.62 -4.51 27.17
CA THR A 76 13.45 -3.54 27.89
C THR A 76 13.52 -2.28 27.06
N THR A 77 13.28 -1.15 27.74
CA THR A 77 13.27 0.24 27.23
C THR A 77 14.65 0.67 26.72
N ALA A 78 15.19 -0.01 25.71
CA ALA A 78 16.44 0.36 25.06
C ALA A 78 16.13 1.12 23.77
N ASN A 79 16.13 2.45 23.88
CA ASN A 79 16.02 3.35 22.75
C ASN A 79 17.27 3.27 21.84
N PHE A 80 17.07 3.56 20.56
CA PHE A 80 18.06 3.59 19.48
C PHE A 80 19.26 4.56 19.69
N THR A 81 19.32 5.28 20.80
CA THR A 81 20.38 6.28 21.09
C THR A 81 21.54 5.77 21.93
N ASP A 82 21.51 4.54 22.45
CA ASP A 82 22.67 3.97 23.17
C ASP A 82 23.51 3.07 22.26
N GLY A 83 24.52 3.69 21.64
CA GLY A 83 25.43 3.08 20.67
C GLY A 83 26.44 2.08 21.24
N GLY A 84 26.00 1.00 21.90
CA GLY A 84 26.95 0.08 22.53
C GLY A 84 26.56 -1.39 22.76
N THR A 85 25.30 -1.80 22.63
CA THR A 85 24.92 -3.18 22.95
C THR A 85 23.95 -3.76 21.93
N ALA A 86 24.19 -5.02 21.55
CA ALA A 86 23.43 -5.86 20.64
C ALA A 86 21.99 -6.14 21.12
N ASN A 87 21.19 -5.09 21.31
CA ASN A 87 19.82 -5.15 21.78
C ASN A 87 18.87 -5.06 20.58
N ASN A 88 17.96 -6.03 20.47
CA ASN A 88 17.09 -6.28 19.31
C ASN A 88 15.89 -5.32 19.14
N GLY A 89 15.93 -4.12 19.73
CA GLY A 89 14.85 -3.10 19.65
C GLY A 89 13.70 -3.29 20.65
N ASP A 90 12.85 -2.28 20.78
CA ASP A 90 11.67 -2.26 21.65
C ASP A 90 10.41 -2.70 20.86
N VAL A 91 9.68 -3.70 21.38
CA VAL A 91 8.44 -4.21 20.80
C VAL A 91 7.37 -3.12 20.70
N GLU A 92 7.30 -2.21 21.68
CA GLU A 92 6.33 -1.12 21.69
C GLU A 92 6.60 -0.14 20.54
N GLU A 93 7.86 0.21 20.33
CA GLU A 93 8.27 1.13 19.27
C GLU A 93 8.13 0.49 17.88
N ALA A 94 8.47 -0.80 17.75
CA ALA A 94 8.22 -1.56 16.53
C ALA A 94 6.73 -1.60 16.16
N LEU A 95 5.83 -1.76 17.15
CA LEU A 95 4.38 -1.71 16.94
C LEU A 95 3.94 -0.30 16.52
N ARG A 96 4.52 0.76 17.08
CA ARG A 96 4.26 2.17 16.70
C ARG A 96 4.56 2.43 15.24
N PHE A 97 5.77 2.08 14.81
CA PHE A 97 6.15 2.20 13.41
C PHE A 97 5.26 1.34 12.51
N TRP A 98 4.92 0.11 12.92
CA TRP A 98 4.03 -0.75 12.15
C TRP A 98 2.67 -0.09 11.86
N TYR A 99 2.04 0.53 12.85
CA TYR A 99 0.74 1.15 12.65
C TYR A 99 0.80 2.39 11.77
N ILE A 100 1.82 3.25 11.96
CA ILE A 100 2.01 4.45 11.13
C ILE A 100 2.27 4.01 9.68
N CYS A 101 3.16 3.03 9.50
CA CYS A 101 3.46 2.40 8.22
C CYS A 101 2.18 1.84 7.56
N THR A 102 1.37 1.11 8.33
CA THR A 102 0.09 0.57 7.86
C THR A 102 -0.86 1.66 7.38
N LEU A 103 -1.01 2.76 8.13
CA LEU A 103 -1.86 3.88 7.69
C LEU A 103 -1.34 4.53 6.41
N LEU A 104 -0.03 4.80 6.34
CA LEU A 104 0.60 5.36 5.13
C LEU A 104 0.39 4.46 3.92
N HIS A 105 0.48 3.14 4.09
CA HIS A 105 0.22 2.16 3.04
C HIS A 105 -1.24 2.24 2.54
N LEU A 106 -2.22 2.27 3.45
CA LEU A 106 -3.63 2.38 3.08
C LEU A 106 -3.92 3.69 2.34
N PHE A 107 -3.40 4.83 2.82
CA PHE A 107 -3.56 6.11 2.14
C PHE A 107 -2.89 6.12 0.77
N THR A 108 -1.67 5.58 0.65
CA THR A 108 -0.98 5.41 -0.64
C THR A 108 -1.87 4.65 -1.63
N GLY A 109 -2.44 3.52 -1.21
CA GLY A 109 -3.37 2.74 -2.03
C GLY A 109 -4.63 3.51 -2.43
N CYS A 110 -5.21 4.33 -1.55
CA CYS A 110 -6.34 5.19 -1.88
C CYS A 110 -6.00 6.20 -2.98
N PHE A 111 -4.92 6.97 -2.81
CA PHE A 111 -4.54 8.00 -3.79
C PHE A 111 -4.16 7.38 -5.14
N LEU A 112 -3.49 6.22 -5.13
CA LEU A 112 -3.16 5.50 -6.36
C LEU A 112 -4.43 5.04 -7.10
N ARG A 113 -5.41 4.46 -6.40
CA ARG A 113 -6.68 4.05 -7.02
C ARG A 113 -7.47 5.24 -7.54
N ILE A 114 -7.48 6.37 -6.82
CA ILE A 114 -8.10 7.61 -7.29
C ILE A 114 -7.45 8.09 -8.59
N SER A 115 -6.11 8.11 -8.68
CA SER A 115 -5.43 8.45 -9.93
C SER A 115 -5.84 7.51 -11.07
N ILE A 116 -5.75 6.19 -10.87
CA ILE A 116 -6.13 5.22 -11.90
C ILE A 116 -7.58 5.43 -12.34
N GLY A 117 -8.49 5.64 -11.38
CA GLY A 117 -9.89 5.92 -11.65
C GLY A 117 -10.12 7.19 -12.47
N LEU A 118 -9.44 8.29 -12.14
CA LEU A 118 -9.51 9.55 -12.89
C LEU A 118 -8.96 9.40 -14.31
N HIS A 119 -7.85 8.68 -14.46
CA HIS A 119 -7.25 8.41 -15.77
C HIS A 119 -8.16 7.58 -16.66
N VAL A 120 -8.78 6.53 -16.10
CA VAL A 120 -9.76 5.72 -16.82
C VAL A 120 -10.99 6.55 -17.18
N ASP A 121 -11.54 7.35 -16.25
CA ASP A 121 -12.72 8.18 -16.52
C ASP A 121 -12.49 9.18 -17.66
N ARG A 122 -11.33 9.85 -17.67
CA ARG A 122 -10.94 10.76 -18.76
C ARG A 122 -10.88 10.05 -20.11
N LYS A 123 -10.25 8.88 -20.17
CA LYS A 123 -10.19 8.10 -21.42
C LYS A 123 -11.56 7.63 -21.89
N LEU A 124 -12.44 7.27 -20.96
CA LEU A 124 -13.81 6.87 -21.27
C LEU A 124 -14.62 8.04 -21.84
N LEU A 125 -14.40 9.27 -21.37
CA LEU A 125 -15.06 10.48 -21.89
C LEU A 125 -14.62 10.80 -23.33
N GLU A 126 -13.35 10.56 -23.66
CA GLU A 126 -12.80 10.82 -24.99
C GLU A 126 -13.28 9.82 -26.06
N ARG A 127 -13.83 8.65 -25.65
CA ARG A 127 -14.24 7.57 -26.56
C ARG A 127 -15.77 7.40 -26.58
N PRO A 128 -16.49 7.91 -27.60
CA PRO A 128 -17.96 7.80 -27.69
C PRO A 128 -18.46 6.35 -27.85
N SER A 129 -17.59 5.40 -28.20
CA SER A 129 -17.93 3.97 -28.30
C SER A 129 -18.10 3.30 -26.92
N TYR A 130 -17.64 3.92 -25.83
CA TYR A 130 -17.80 3.34 -24.51
C TYR A 130 -19.23 3.55 -23.97
N SER A 131 -19.94 2.43 -23.78
CA SER A 131 -21.25 2.43 -23.13
C SER A 131 -21.13 2.97 -21.70
N ALA A 132 -22.05 3.87 -21.32
CA ALA A 132 -22.17 4.43 -19.97
C ALA A 132 -22.12 3.35 -18.87
N ARG A 133 -22.60 2.13 -19.15
CA ARG A 133 -22.51 0.96 -18.26
C ARG A 133 -21.09 0.63 -17.81
N LYS A 134 -20.10 0.69 -18.71
CA LYS A 134 -18.69 0.40 -18.39
C LYS A 134 -18.09 1.48 -17.49
N ARG A 135 -18.48 2.73 -17.69
CA ARG A 135 -18.09 3.87 -16.84
C ARG A 135 -18.64 3.71 -15.42
N TYR A 136 -19.94 3.43 -15.29
CA TYR A 136 -20.54 3.18 -13.98
C TYR A 136 -19.94 1.97 -13.28
N ALA A 137 -19.60 0.90 -14.01
CA ALA A 137 -18.92 -0.25 -13.44
C ALA A 137 -17.53 0.12 -12.89
N CYS A 138 -16.73 0.90 -13.64
CA CYS A 138 -15.41 1.35 -13.18
C CYS A 138 -15.51 2.28 -11.95
N LEU A 139 -16.41 3.26 -11.98
CA LEU A 139 -16.63 4.16 -10.84
C LEU A 139 -17.17 3.41 -9.62
N GLY A 140 -18.04 2.41 -9.85
CA GLY A 140 -18.54 1.53 -8.80
C GLY A 140 -17.42 0.71 -8.16
N THR A 141 -16.50 0.13 -8.95
CA THR A 141 -15.35 -0.60 -8.42
C THR A 141 -14.39 0.29 -7.64
N LEU A 142 -14.17 1.52 -8.11
CA LEU A 142 -13.36 2.51 -7.41
C LEU A 142 -14.01 2.87 -6.07
N ALA A 143 -15.29 3.24 -6.07
CA ALA A 143 -16.03 3.61 -4.86
C ALA A 143 -16.06 2.46 -3.85
N ALA A 144 -16.30 1.23 -4.29
CA ALA A 144 -16.27 0.05 -3.43
C ALA A 144 -14.87 -0.19 -2.81
N SER A 145 -13.79 -0.04 -3.59
CA SER A 145 -12.42 -0.18 -3.09
C SER A 145 -12.05 0.88 -2.05
N LEU A 146 -12.49 2.12 -2.24
CA LEU A 146 -12.28 3.21 -1.29
C LEU A 146 -13.10 3.01 -0.02
N ALA A 147 -14.35 2.56 -0.14
CA ALA A 147 -15.20 2.26 1.01
C ALA A 147 -14.61 1.14 1.87
N VAL A 148 -14.11 0.06 1.25
CA VAL A 148 -13.45 -1.04 1.97
C VAL A 148 -12.15 -0.57 2.63
N THR A 149 -11.36 0.27 1.97
CA THR A 149 -10.14 0.83 2.57
C THR A 149 -10.46 1.74 3.77
N LEU A 150 -11.49 2.58 3.66
CA LEU A 150 -11.95 3.41 4.77
C LEU A 150 -12.48 2.58 5.93
N ALA A 151 -13.22 1.50 5.65
CA ALA A 151 -13.67 0.56 6.66
C ALA A 151 -12.48 -0.11 7.38
N MET A 152 -11.43 -0.47 6.64
CA MET A 152 -10.21 -1.03 7.22
C MET A 152 -9.45 -0.02 8.07
N CYS A 153 -9.34 1.24 7.64
CA CYS A 153 -8.81 2.33 8.47
C CYS A 153 -9.62 2.49 9.76
N GLY A 154 -10.96 2.48 9.66
CA GLY A 154 -11.84 2.54 10.82
C GLY A 154 -11.64 1.35 11.77
N PHE A 155 -11.47 0.14 11.23
CA PHE A 155 -11.15 -1.05 12.01
C PHE A 155 -9.81 -0.92 12.75
N LEU A 156 -8.77 -0.43 12.08
CA LEU A 156 -7.46 -0.17 12.67
C LEU A 156 -7.50 0.85 13.82
N VAL A 157 -8.23 1.95 13.63
CA VAL A 157 -8.29 3.06 14.60
C VAL A 157 -9.20 2.73 15.78
N PHE A 158 -10.36 2.11 15.54
CA PHE A 158 -11.43 2.01 16.53
C PHE A 158 -11.69 0.61 17.07
N ALA A 159 -11.31 -0.44 16.34
CA ALA A 159 -11.73 -1.82 16.64
C ALA A 159 -10.57 -2.74 17.06
N GLN A 160 -9.32 -2.45 16.70
CA GLN A 160 -8.20 -3.32 17.07
C GLN A 160 -7.93 -3.37 18.58
N CYS A 161 -7.84 -2.22 19.24
CA CYS A 161 -7.74 -2.14 20.70
C CYS A 161 -8.38 -0.84 21.19
N ARG A 162 -8.98 -0.86 22.38
CA ARG A 162 -9.46 0.35 23.08
C ARG A 162 -8.83 0.46 24.46
N PRO A 163 -8.25 1.61 24.82
CA PRO A 163 -7.94 2.77 23.98
C PRO A 163 -6.76 2.51 23.03
N LEU A 164 -6.56 3.33 21.98
CA LEU A 164 -5.49 3.14 20.99
C LEU A 164 -4.09 2.94 21.60
N PRO A 165 -3.68 3.67 22.67
CA PRO A 165 -2.41 3.44 23.35
C PRO A 165 -2.22 2.01 23.89
N ALA A 166 -3.32 1.30 24.18
CA ALA A 166 -3.29 -0.07 24.65
C ALA A 166 -2.81 -1.06 23.57
N TYR A 167 -2.87 -0.69 22.28
CA TYR A 167 -2.34 -1.52 21.20
C TYR A 167 -0.83 -1.72 21.31
N TRP A 168 -0.08 -0.64 21.55
CA TRP A 168 1.37 -0.67 21.66
C TRP A 168 1.82 -1.24 23.01
N SER A 169 1.09 -0.91 24.08
CA SER A 169 1.44 -1.31 25.44
C SER A 169 0.93 -2.69 25.83
N ARG A 170 0.29 -3.44 24.93
CA ARG A 170 -0.31 -4.77 25.19
C ARG A 170 0.71 -5.82 25.68
N VAL A 171 1.99 -5.57 25.45
CA VAL A 171 3.10 -6.45 25.86
C VAL A 171 3.43 -6.28 27.34
N ARG A 172 3.00 -5.17 27.97
CA ARG A 172 3.24 -4.92 29.40
C ARG A 172 2.17 -5.64 30.24
N PRO A 173 2.57 -6.44 31.25
CA PRO A 173 1.64 -7.21 32.09
C PRO A 173 0.66 -6.36 32.91
N ALA A 174 0.90 -5.05 33.03
CA ALA A 174 0.06 -4.11 33.77
C ALA A 174 -1.03 -3.42 32.91
N ALA A 175 -1.06 -3.63 31.59
CA ALA A 175 -2.03 -2.97 30.72
C ALA A 175 -3.33 -3.80 30.61
N ALA A 176 -4.42 -3.29 31.20
CA ALA A 176 -5.77 -3.82 30.96
C ALA A 176 -6.22 -3.46 29.53
N ALA A 177 -5.77 -4.25 28.55
CA ALA A 177 -6.06 -4.01 27.14
C ALA A 177 -7.23 -4.88 26.67
N HIS A 178 -8.36 -4.26 26.32
CA HIS A 178 -9.39 -4.91 25.50
C HIS A 178 -8.96 -4.80 24.04
N CYS A 179 -8.26 -5.82 23.56
CA CYS A 179 -7.84 -5.96 22.16
C CYS A 179 -8.66 -7.05 21.46
N ALA A 180 -8.91 -6.85 20.17
CA ALA A 180 -9.51 -7.86 19.32
C ALA A 180 -8.61 -9.11 19.22
N ASP A 181 -9.22 -10.28 19.05
CA ASP A 181 -8.50 -11.53 18.82
C ASP A 181 -7.53 -11.38 17.64
N PRO A 182 -6.22 -11.68 17.80
CA PRO A 182 -5.25 -11.65 16.72
C PRO A 182 -5.69 -12.44 15.48
N ARG A 183 -6.46 -13.53 15.66
CA ARG A 183 -6.98 -14.33 14.53
C ARG A 183 -8.03 -13.56 13.73
N ALA A 184 -8.92 -12.84 14.41
CA ALA A 184 -9.92 -12.00 13.75
C ALA A 184 -9.26 -10.84 12.98
N VAL A 185 -8.22 -10.23 13.56
CA VAL A 185 -7.44 -9.17 12.90
C VAL A 185 -6.73 -9.72 11.65
N ALA A 186 -6.10 -10.89 11.73
CA ALA A 186 -5.45 -11.52 10.57
C ALA A 186 -6.47 -11.87 9.48
N ALA A 187 -7.64 -12.42 9.83
CA ALA A 187 -8.70 -12.71 8.88
C ALA A 187 -9.21 -11.44 8.17
N ALA A 188 -9.37 -10.33 8.90
CA ALA A 188 -9.75 -9.05 8.32
C ALA A 188 -8.69 -8.54 7.31
N TRP A 189 -7.40 -8.68 7.63
CA TRP A 189 -6.32 -8.35 6.70
C TRP A 189 -6.33 -9.20 5.43
N HIS A 190 -6.51 -10.51 5.55
CA HIS A 190 -6.61 -11.39 4.39
C HIS A 190 -7.83 -11.08 3.51
N ALA A 191 -8.98 -10.78 4.12
CA ALA A 191 -10.17 -10.36 3.39
C ALA A 191 -9.95 -9.02 2.68
N PHE A 192 -9.32 -8.07 3.35
CA PHE A 192 -8.98 -6.76 2.79
C PHE A 192 -8.06 -6.91 1.57
N THR A 193 -6.94 -7.63 1.70
CA THR A 193 -5.97 -7.79 0.60
C THR A 193 -6.56 -8.54 -0.58
N ALA A 194 -7.37 -9.58 -0.34
CA ALA A 194 -8.07 -10.30 -1.40
C ALA A 194 -9.06 -9.39 -2.15
N PHE A 195 -9.81 -8.56 -1.43
CA PHE A 195 -10.76 -7.63 -2.03
C PHE A 195 -10.04 -6.55 -2.85
N THR A 196 -8.98 -5.95 -2.31
CA THR A 196 -8.21 -4.93 -3.03
C THR A 196 -7.54 -5.49 -4.27
N ALA A 197 -6.96 -6.69 -4.20
CA ALA A 197 -6.37 -7.36 -5.36
C ALA A 197 -7.41 -7.63 -6.46
N LEU A 198 -8.62 -8.07 -6.07
CA LEU A 198 -9.71 -8.26 -7.01
C LEU A 198 -10.15 -6.94 -7.66
N ALA A 199 -10.29 -5.87 -6.88
CA ALA A 199 -10.66 -4.55 -7.38
C ALA A 199 -9.61 -4.02 -8.38
N ASP A 200 -8.32 -4.18 -8.06
CA ASP A 200 -7.22 -3.75 -8.92
C ASP A 200 -7.17 -4.57 -10.22
N ALA A 201 -7.42 -5.88 -10.16
CA ALA A 201 -7.53 -6.73 -11.35
C ALA A 201 -8.69 -6.30 -12.28
N VAL A 202 -9.83 -5.92 -11.70
CA VAL A 202 -10.97 -5.40 -12.48
C VAL A 202 -10.63 -4.06 -13.13
N MET A 203 -10.02 -3.13 -12.40
CA MET A 203 -9.56 -1.84 -12.96
C MET A 203 -8.51 -2.04 -14.07
N ALA A 204 -7.55 -2.93 -13.86
CA ALA A 204 -6.54 -3.27 -14.85
C ALA A 204 -7.14 -3.84 -16.14
N ARG A 205 -8.20 -4.65 -16.05
CA ARG A 205 -8.91 -5.18 -17.22
C ARG A 205 -9.44 -4.07 -18.12
N TYR A 206 -10.00 -2.99 -17.55
CA TYR A 206 -10.50 -1.86 -18.34
C TYR A 206 -9.36 -1.15 -19.09
N LEU A 207 -8.19 -1.01 -18.48
CA LEU A 207 -7.01 -0.45 -19.13
C LEU A 207 -6.52 -1.34 -20.28
N VAL A 208 -6.40 -2.65 -20.07
CA VAL A 208 -5.87 -3.59 -21.09
C VAL A 208 -6.77 -3.70 -22.32
N VAL A 209 -8.09 -3.74 -22.13
CA VAL A 209 -9.06 -3.77 -23.24
C VAL A 209 -8.90 -2.53 -24.13
N ASP A 210 -8.60 -1.38 -23.52
CA ASP A 210 -8.40 -0.12 -24.24
C ASP A 210 -7.11 -0.07 -25.07
N PHE A 211 -6.05 -0.74 -24.60
CA PHE A 211 -4.76 -0.88 -25.30
C PHE A 211 -4.79 -1.90 -26.45
N ARG A 212 -5.57 -2.99 -26.32
CA ARG A 212 -5.71 -4.00 -27.37
C ARG A 212 -6.36 -3.46 -28.65
N ALA A 213 -7.13 -2.38 -28.56
CA ALA A 213 -7.75 -1.75 -29.72
C ALA A 213 -6.77 -1.02 -30.67
N GLY A 214 -5.48 -0.87 -30.31
CA GLY A 214 -4.53 -0.08 -31.09
C GLY A 214 -3.09 -0.60 -31.22
N THR A 215 -2.77 -1.84 -30.83
CA THR A 215 -1.38 -2.34 -30.84
C THR A 215 -1.21 -3.71 -31.50
N PRO A 216 -0.12 -3.95 -32.26
CA PRO A 216 0.16 -5.22 -32.92
C PRO A 216 0.47 -6.35 -31.92
N ALA A 217 0.09 -7.58 -32.27
CA ALA A 217 -0.03 -8.74 -31.39
C ALA A 217 1.26 -9.16 -30.63
N TRP A 218 2.44 -8.76 -31.10
CA TRP A 218 3.72 -9.12 -30.48
C TRP A 218 4.10 -8.22 -29.28
N LEU A 219 3.65 -6.95 -29.25
CA LEU A 219 3.80 -6.07 -28.08
C LEU A 219 2.80 -6.43 -26.95
N GLN A 220 1.68 -7.06 -27.30
CA GLN A 220 0.59 -7.33 -26.35
C GLN A 220 0.97 -8.33 -25.24
N ARG A 221 1.95 -9.22 -25.48
CA ARG A 221 2.34 -10.26 -24.51
C ARG A 221 3.28 -9.75 -23.43
N GLY A 222 4.20 -8.84 -23.77
CA GLY A 222 5.17 -8.28 -22.81
C GLY A 222 4.56 -7.28 -21.82
N HIS A 223 3.64 -6.43 -22.29
CA HIS A 223 3.06 -5.37 -21.45
C HIS A 223 1.92 -5.82 -20.54
N VAL A 224 1.19 -6.89 -20.89
CA VAL A 224 0.19 -7.49 -19.99
C VAL A 224 0.87 -8.13 -18.78
N LEU A 225 2.03 -8.78 -18.98
CA LEU A 225 2.87 -9.25 -17.89
C LEU A 225 3.39 -8.09 -17.04
N LEU A 226 3.86 -7.00 -17.65
CA LEU A 226 4.32 -5.82 -16.90
C LEU A 226 3.20 -5.15 -16.10
N ALA A 227 1.99 -5.00 -16.67
CA ALA A 227 0.84 -4.40 -15.99
C ALA A 227 0.31 -5.28 -14.85
N LEU A 228 0.33 -6.61 -15.03
CA LEU A 228 0.02 -7.56 -13.95
C LEU A 228 1.10 -7.50 -12.87
N VAL A 229 2.38 -7.48 -13.24
CA VAL A 229 3.49 -7.37 -12.28
C VAL A 229 3.40 -6.06 -11.50
N VAL A 230 3.12 -4.92 -12.13
CA VAL A 230 2.94 -3.63 -11.45
C VAL A 230 1.69 -3.61 -10.56
N ALA A 231 0.58 -4.23 -10.99
CA ALA A 231 -0.62 -4.35 -10.16
C ALA A 231 -0.40 -5.28 -8.95
N PHE A 232 0.44 -6.32 -9.09
CA PHE A 232 0.76 -7.27 -8.02
C PHE A 232 1.91 -6.83 -7.11
N SER A 233 2.76 -5.89 -7.52
CA SER A 233 3.89 -5.42 -6.69
C SER A 233 3.53 -4.29 -5.74
N VAL A 234 2.27 -3.83 -5.75
CA VAL A 234 1.72 -2.82 -4.82
C VAL A 234 0.81 -3.44 -3.76
N VAL A 235 0.46 -4.73 -3.89
CA VAL A 235 -0.28 -5.53 -2.90
C VAL A 235 0.72 -6.32 -2.06
#